data_AF-A0A2V9L5X5-F1
#
_entry.id   AF-A0A2V9L5X5-F1
#
_cell.length_a   1.000
_cell.length_b   1.000
_cell.length_c   1.000
_cell.angle_alpha   90.00
_cell.angle_beta   90.00
_cell.angle_gamma   90.00
#
_symmetry.space_group_name_H-M   'P 1'
#
loop_
_entity.id
_entity.type
_entity.pdbx_description
1 polymer ?
#
loop_
_entity_poly.entity_id
_entity_poly.type
_entity_poly.pdbx_seq_one_letter_code
_entity_poly.pdbx_strand_id
1 'polypeptide(L)'
;MSDRSAWSEAIRLSFGRWRIAILVLLPGAVLAGALRINPVIVFAAAALALVPLASLLGEATEQLAGHVGATAGGLLNATLGNMTELIFGVIALRQGHVEVVKASLSGSIIGNLLLVFGLAAFLGGLGREKLTFNRVAVGANTSMLFLAVVALVMPALFQLSVSGTLESTGLQIERLSLWTAA
;
A
#
# COMPACT_ATOMS: atom_id res chain seq x y z
N MET A 1 -25.56 16.00 23.53
CA MET A 1 -24.80 17.18 23.05
C MET A 1 -23.44 16.78 22.46
N SER A 2 -23.31 15.71 21.66
CA SER A 2 -21.99 15.25 21.13
C SER A 2 -21.93 14.97 19.62
N ASP A 3 -22.87 15.49 18.83
CA ASP A 3 -22.91 15.15 17.38
C ASP A 3 -22.17 16.18 16.51
N ARG A 4 -22.17 17.47 16.88
CA ARG A 4 -21.53 18.53 16.07
C ARG A 4 -20.00 18.45 16.00
N SER A 5 -19.33 17.84 16.98
CA SER A 5 -17.86 17.71 16.99
C SER A 5 -17.38 16.69 15.97
N ALA A 6 -18.02 15.51 15.90
CA ALA A 6 -17.65 14.44 14.98
C ALA A 6 -17.80 14.86 13.51
N TRP A 7 -18.91 15.56 13.16
CA TRP A 7 -19.09 16.10 11.81
C TRP A 7 -18.07 17.17 11.46
N SER A 8 -17.70 18.04 12.42
CA SER A 8 -16.68 19.07 12.19
C SER A 8 -15.27 18.48 12.01
N GLU A 9 -14.98 17.38 12.69
CA GLU A 9 -13.71 16.67 12.63
C GLU A 9 -13.61 15.86 11.35
N ALA A 10 -14.69 15.17 10.94
CA ALA A 10 -14.83 14.53 9.64
C ALA A 10 -14.65 15.52 8.48
N ILE A 11 -15.27 16.71 8.55
CA ILE A 11 -15.10 17.77 7.55
C ILE A 11 -13.65 18.29 7.55
N ARG A 12 -13.05 18.53 8.72
CA ARG A 12 -11.64 18.96 8.81
C ARG A 12 -10.68 17.93 8.21
N LEU A 13 -10.95 16.65 8.42
CA LEU A 13 -10.21 15.55 7.80
C LEU A 13 -10.40 15.58 6.29
N SER A 14 -11.64 15.66 5.79
CA SER A 14 -11.89 15.71 4.35
C SER A 14 -11.27 16.92 3.63
N PHE A 15 -11.06 18.06 4.32
CA PHE A 15 -10.64 19.33 3.71
C PHE A 15 -9.22 19.81 4.08
N GLY A 16 -8.27 18.91 4.33
CA GLY A 16 -6.84 19.30 4.30
C GLY A 16 -6.48 19.93 2.94
N ARG A 17 -5.67 21.01 2.90
CA ARG A 17 -5.40 21.81 1.69
C ARG A 17 -5.01 20.99 0.44
N TRP A 18 -4.32 19.86 0.64
CA TRP A 18 -3.90 18.98 -0.45
C TRP A 18 -4.98 17.95 -0.86
N ARG A 19 -5.94 17.64 0.02
CA ARG A 19 -7.07 16.73 -0.24
C ARG A 19 -8.18 17.35 -1.08
N ILE A 20 -8.24 18.67 -1.14
CA ILE A 20 -9.11 19.39 -2.10
C ILE A 20 -8.81 18.93 -3.54
N ALA A 21 -7.59 18.44 -3.80
CA ALA A 21 -7.24 17.85 -5.09
C ALA A 21 -8.16 16.67 -5.47
N ILE A 22 -8.77 15.93 -4.52
CA ILE A 22 -9.75 14.87 -4.83
C ILE A 22 -10.93 15.43 -5.62
N LEU A 23 -11.43 16.62 -5.26
CA LEU A 23 -12.58 17.25 -5.91
C LEU A 23 -12.32 17.58 -7.39
N VAL A 24 -11.05 17.69 -7.79
CA VAL A 24 -10.65 17.99 -9.16
C VAL A 24 -10.16 16.72 -9.87
N LEU A 25 -9.24 15.98 -9.23
CA LEU A 25 -8.57 14.82 -9.81
C LEU A 25 -9.54 13.65 -10.04
N LEU A 26 -10.45 13.38 -9.10
CA LEU A 26 -11.37 12.24 -9.22
C LEU A 26 -12.42 12.47 -10.33
N PRO A 27 -13.17 13.59 -10.36
CA PRO A 27 -14.07 13.86 -11.48
C PRO A 27 -13.31 14.03 -12.80
N GLY A 28 -12.11 14.63 -12.78
CA GLY A 28 -11.26 14.77 -13.96
C GLY A 28 -10.85 13.42 -14.55
N ALA A 29 -10.45 12.46 -13.72
CA ALA A 29 -10.11 11.11 -14.16
C ALA A 29 -11.33 10.38 -14.74
N VAL A 30 -12.49 10.48 -14.07
CA VAL A 30 -13.75 9.88 -14.56
C VAL A 30 -14.17 10.49 -15.89
N LEU A 31 -14.12 11.82 -16.02
CA LEU A 31 -14.47 12.53 -17.24
C LEU A 31 -13.51 12.17 -18.39
N ALA A 32 -12.20 12.11 -18.12
CA ALA A 32 -11.21 11.70 -19.11
C ALA A 32 -11.49 10.27 -19.63
N GLY A 33 -11.88 9.35 -18.75
CA GLY A 33 -12.32 8.01 -19.12
C GLY A 33 -13.62 8.00 -19.92
N ALA A 34 -14.62 8.77 -19.49
CA ALA A 34 -15.91 8.88 -20.17
C ALA A 34 -15.79 9.44 -21.59
N LEU A 35 -14.92 10.44 -21.78
CA LEU A 35 -14.59 11.04 -23.07
C LEU A 35 -13.63 10.19 -23.91
N ARG A 36 -13.17 9.03 -23.39
CA ARG A 36 -12.21 8.12 -24.03
C ARG A 36 -10.96 8.86 -24.54
N ILE A 37 -10.43 9.75 -23.69
CA ILE A 37 -9.13 10.41 -23.93
C ILE A 37 -8.03 9.33 -23.96
N ASN A 38 -6.84 9.70 -24.44
CA ASN A 38 -5.64 8.87 -24.43
C ASN A 38 -5.53 8.02 -23.14
N PRO A 39 -5.42 6.68 -23.26
CA PRO A 39 -5.38 5.77 -22.11
C PRO A 39 -4.29 6.07 -21.08
N VAL A 40 -3.13 6.58 -21.52
CA VAL A 40 -2.03 6.96 -20.62
C VAL A 40 -2.43 8.15 -19.75
N ILE A 41 -3.16 9.12 -20.32
CA ILE A 41 -3.66 10.28 -19.58
C ILE A 41 -4.73 9.85 -18.58
N VAL A 42 -5.66 8.98 -18.99
CA VAL A 42 -6.69 8.44 -18.10
C VAL A 42 -6.06 7.68 -16.93
N PHE A 43 -5.07 6.83 -17.22
CA PHE A 43 -4.32 6.09 -16.20
C PHE A 43 -3.58 7.03 -15.24
N ALA A 44 -2.84 8.00 -15.76
CA ALA A 44 -2.11 8.97 -14.93
C ALA A 44 -3.05 9.81 -14.06
N ALA A 45 -4.17 10.27 -14.61
CA ALA A 45 -5.18 11.02 -13.86
C ALA A 45 -5.81 10.17 -12.74
N ALA A 46 -6.15 8.91 -13.03
CA ALA A 46 -6.69 7.99 -12.04
C ALA A 46 -5.67 7.67 -10.94
N ALA A 47 -4.40 7.43 -11.30
CA ALA A 47 -3.31 7.19 -10.35
C ALA A 47 -3.09 8.41 -9.44
N LEU A 48 -3.08 9.62 -9.99
CA LEU A 48 -2.95 10.86 -9.21
C LEU A 48 -4.16 11.09 -8.29
N ALA A 49 -5.38 10.78 -8.74
CA ALA A 49 -6.58 10.89 -7.91
C ALA A 49 -6.55 9.91 -6.72
N LEU A 50 -5.92 8.75 -6.90
CA LEU A 50 -5.83 7.71 -5.89
C LEU A 50 -4.89 8.09 -4.72
N VAL A 51 -3.86 8.91 -4.95
CA VAL A 51 -2.92 9.35 -3.89
C VAL A 51 -3.61 10.05 -2.70
N PRO A 52 -4.39 11.14 -2.89
CA PRO A 52 -5.09 11.78 -1.77
C PRO A 52 -6.27 10.97 -1.24
N LEU A 53 -6.84 10.05 -2.03
CA LEU A 53 -7.86 9.13 -1.54
C LEU A 53 -7.27 8.10 -0.58
N ALA A 54 -6.11 7.54 -0.91
CA ALA A 54 -5.41 6.57 -0.08
C ALA A 54 -5.03 7.19 1.28
N SER A 55 -4.59 8.44 1.32
CA SER A 55 -4.32 9.12 2.59
C SER A 55 -5.57 9.34 3.43
N LEU A 56 -6.71 9.67 2.80
CA LEU A 56 -8.01 9.80 3.48
C LEU A 56 -8.44 8.49 4.12
N LEU A 57 -8.30 7.39 3.38
CA LEU A 57 -8.62 6.07 3.90
C LEU A 57 -7.68 5.67 5.06
N GLY A 58 -6.38 5.97 4.96
CA GLY A 58 -5.40 5.70 6.01
C GLY A 58 -5.72 6.42 7.33
N GLU A 59 -5.96 7.73 7.28
CA GLU A 59 -6.30 8.49 8.49
C GLU A 59 -7.66 8.08 9.08
N ALA A 60 -8.65 7.79 8.24
CA ALA A 60 -9.94 7.28 8.70
C ALA A 60 -9.78 5.92 9.40
N THR A 61 -8.90 5.06 8.86
CA THR A 61 -8.55 3.77 9.47
C THR A 61 -7.89 3.95 10.82
N GLU A 62 -6.93 4.86 10.93
CA GLU A 62 -6.20 5.11 12.19
C GLU A 62 -7.13 5.64 13.28
N GLN A 63 -8.05 6.54 12.93
CA GLN A 63 -9.07 7.01 13.85
C GLN A 63 -10.00 5.89 14.30
N LEU A 64 -10.50 5.08 13.35
CA LEU A 64 -11.36 3.96 13.68
C LEU A 64 -10.64 2.95 14.59
N ALA A 65 -9.39 2.62 14.29
CA ALA A 65 -8.56 1.72 15.08
C ALA A 65 -8.36 2.21 16.52
N GLY A 66 -8.25 3.54 16.72
CA GLY A 66 -8.15 4.14 18.04
C GLY A 66 -9.38 3.95 18.93
N HIS A 67 -10.56 3.66 18.35
CA HIS A 67 -11.82 3.54 19.10
C HIS A 67 -12.25 2.09 19.40
N VAL A 68 -11.59 1.08 18.81
CA VAL A 68 -12.02 -0.33 18.92
C VAL A 68 -11.12 -1.20 19.82
N GLY A 69 -10.13 -0.61 20.49
CA GLY A 69 -9.17 -1.31 21.36
C GLY A 69 -7.99 -1.94 20.60
N ALA A 70 -6.92 -2.29 21.33
CA ALA A 70 -5.62 -2.61 20.72
C ALA A 70 -5.63 -3.77 19.71
N THR A 71 -6.30 -4.89 20.03
CA THR A 71 -6.33 -6.07 19.15
C THR A 71 -7.14 -5.81 17.89
N ALA A 72 -8.38 -5.32 18.03
CA ALA A 72 -9.24 -5.01 16.89
C ALA A 72 -8.67 -3.85 16.05
N GLY A 73 -8.10 -2.84 16.70
CA GLY A 73 -7.42 -1.73 16.03
C GLY A 73 -6.20 -2.16 15.24
N GLY A 74 -5.40 -3.10 15.79
CA GLY A 74 -4.31 -3.73 15.06
C GLY A 74 -4.76 -4.48 13.81
N LEU A 75 -5.85 -5.26 13.90
CA LEU A 75 -6.43 -5.95 12.75
C LEU A 75 -7.00 -4.97 11.70
N LEU A 76 -7.67 -3.91 12.14
CA LEU A 76 -8.16 -2.86 11.24
C LEU A 76 -7.01 -2.16 10.51
N ASN A 77 -5.93 -1.82 11.21
CA ASN A 77 -4.79 -1.18 10.57
C ASN A 77 -4.09 -2.12 9.57
N ALA A 78 -3.94 -3.40 9.91
CA ALA A 78 -3.35 -4.38 9.00
C ALA A 78 -4.16 -4.58 7.71
N THR A 79 -5.49 -4.50 7.81
CA THR A 79 -6.42 -4.72 6.68
C THR A 79 -6.75 -3.43 5.93
N LEU A 80 -7.36 -2.46 6.61
CA LEU A 80 -7.80 -1.20 6.02
C LEU A 80 -6.63 -0.28 5.66
N GLY A 81 -5.52 -0.34 6.41
CA GLY A 81 -4.30 0.45 6.12
C GLY A 81 -3.66 0.09 4.79
N ASN A 82 -3.86 -1.15 4.31
CA ASN A 82 -3.39 -1.63 3.00
C ASN A 82 -4.56 -1.84 2.00
N MET A 83 -5.77 -1.36 2.32
CA MET A 83 -6.96 -1.67 1.54
C MET A 83 -6.90 -1.15 0.11
N THR A 84 -6.27 0.00 -0.11
CA THR A 84 -6.08 0.55 -1.47
C THR A 84 -5.31 -0.44 -2.36
N GLU A 85 -4.24 -1.04 -1.82
CA GLU A 85 -3.44 -2.04 -2.54
C GLU A 85 -4.21 -3.34 -2.74
N LEU A 86 -4.95 -3.80 -1.72
CA LEU A 86 -5.79 -5.00 -1.81
C LEU A 86 -6.89 -4.86 -2.86
N ILE A 87 -7.59 -3.71 -2.91
CA ILE A 87 -8.63 -3.44 -3.91
C ILE A 87 -8.03 -3.44 -5.31
N PHE A 88 -6.92 -2.71 -5.51
CA PHE A 88 -6.22 -2.68 -6.79
C PHE A 88 -5.79 -4.09 -7.22
N GLY A 89 -5.18 -4.85 -6.31
CA GLY A 89 -4.71 -6.21 -6.55
C GLY A 89 -5.84 -7.15 -6.96
N VAL A 90 -6.97 -7.14 -6.24
CA VAL A 90 -8.14 -7.96 -6.57
C VAL A 90 -8.73 -7.58 -7.93
N ILE A 91 -8.87 -6.28 -8.23
CA ILE A 91 -9.40 -5.83 -9.53
C ILE A 91 -8.47 -6.26 -10.67
N ALA A 92 -7.16 -6.06 -10.52
CA ALA A 92 -6.17 -6.46 -11.51
C ALA A 92 -6.14 -7.98 -11.72
N LEU A 93 -6.21 -8.78 -10.65
CA LEU A 93 -6.31 -10.24 -10.74
C LEU A 93 -7.57 -10.68 -11.47
N ARG A 94 -8.72 -10.07 -11.20
CA ARG A 94 -9.98 -10.37 -11.92
C ARG A 94 -9.91 -10.05 -13.40
N GLN A 95 -9.02 -9.15 -13.81
CA GLN A 95 -8.74 -8.80 -15.21
C GLN A 95 -7.60 -9.64 -15.82
N GLY A 96 -7.02 -10.58 -15.08
CA GLY A 96 -5.92 -11.43 -15.55
C GLY A 96 -4.54 -10.75 -15.49
N HIS A 97 -4.42 -9.58 -14.88
CA HIS A 97 -3.16 -8.82 -14.78
C HIS A 97 -2.28 -9.30 -13.61
N VAL A 98 -1.92 -10.59 -13.62
CA VAL A 98 -1.12 -11.23 -12.55
C VAL A 98 0.26 -10.59 -12.43
N GLU A 99 0.91 -10.26 -13.55
CA GLU A 99 2.23 -9.62 -13.54
C GLU A 99 2.20 -8.23 -12.90
N VAL A 100 1.14 -7.46 -13.15
CA VAL A 100 0.94 -6.13 -12.54
C VAL A 100 0.79 -6.24 -11.03
N VAL A 101 0.09 -7.26 -10.55
CA VAL A 101 -0.12 -7.51 -9.11
C VAL A 101 1.20 -7.92 -8.44
N LYS A 102 1.97 -8.83 -9.07
CA LYS A 102 3.30 -9.20 -8.59
C LYS A 102 4.22 -7.98 -8.53
N ALA A 103 4.25 -7.19 -9.60
CA ALA A 103 5.04 -5.97 -9.67
C ALA A 103 4.62 -4.93 -8.63
N SER A 104 3.31 -4.75 -8.37
CA SER A 104 2.84 -3.80 -7.37
C SER A 104 3.18 -4.23 -5.94
N LEU A 105 3.08 -5.52 -5.62
CA LEU A 105 3.46 -6.04 -4.30
C LEU A 105 4.97 -5.87 -4.04
N SER A 106 5.82 -6.28 -4.98
CA SER A 106 7.27 -6.06 -4.87
C SER A 106 7.61 -4.57 -4.83
N GLY A 107 6.92 -3.76 -5.65
CA GLY A 107 7.07 -2.31 -5.69
C GLY A 107 6.70 -1.62 -4.38
N SER A 108 5.64 -2.06 -3.70
CA SER A 108 5.22 -1.53 -2.39
C SER A 108 6.25 -1.82 -1.31
N ILE A 109 6.79 -3.05 -1.26
CA ILE A 109 7.88 -3.42 -0.34
C ILE A 109 9.10 -2.53 -0.57
N ILE A 110 9.60 -2.45 -1.81
CA ILE A 110 10.77 -1.63 -2.15
C ILE A 110 10.50 -0.14 -1.88
N GLY A 111 9.30 0.34 -2.24
CA GLY A 111 8.86 1.71 -2.04
C GLY A 111 8.85 2.10 -0.57
N ASN A 112 8.30 1.26 0.31
CA ASN A 112 8.27 1.55 1.74
C ASN A 112 9.67 1.52 2.36
N LEU A 113 10.52 0.57 1.97
CA LEU A 113 11.85 0.38 2.55
C LEU A 113 12.89 1.39 2.07
N LEU A 114 12.85 1.78 0.80
CA LEU A 114 13.85 2.67 0.22
C LEU A 114 13.32 4.09 0.06
N LEU A 115 12.16 4.25 -0.59
CA LEU A 115 11.64 5.57 -0.91
C LEU A 115 11.05 6.26 0.31
N VAL A 116 10.04 5.66 0.96
CA VAL A 116 9.34 6.27 2.10
C VAL A 116 10.28 6.39 3.29
N PHE A 117 10.91 5.29 3.70
CA PHE A 117 11.88 5.32 4.80
C PHE A 117 13.08 6.21 4.49
N GLY A 118 13.64 6.15 3.28
CA GLY A 118 14.79 6.98 2.88
C GLY A 118 14.45 8.47 2.90
N LEU A 119 13.29 8.86 2.38
CA LEU A 119 12.83 10.25 2.42
C LEU A 119 12.53 10.70 3.85
N ALA A 120 11.90 9.86 4.67
CA ALA A 120 11.62 10.17 6.07
C ALA A 120 12.92 10.34 6.89
N ALA A 121 13.91 9.47 6.68
CA ALA A 121 15.22 9.58 7.32
C ALA A 121 16.00 10.80 6.81
N PHE A 122 15.95 11.07 5.50
CA PHE A 122 16.60 12.24 4.91
C PHE A 122 16.01 13.53 5.47
N LEU A 123 14.70 13.74 5.33
CA LEU A 123 14.02 14.95 5.81
C LEU A 123 14.06 15.07 7.34
N GLY A 124 13.85 13.97 8.06
CA GLY A 124 13.93 13.95 9.52
C GLY A 124 15.33 14.20 10.07
N GLY A 125 16.37 13.91 9.28
CA GLY A 125 17.78 14.13 9.57
C GLY A 125 18.31 15.50 9.17
N LEU A 126 17.57 16.30 8.39
CA LEU A 126 18.00 17.65 8.03
C LEU A 126 18.23 18.50 9.29
N GLY A 127 19.42 19.08 9.42
CA GLY A 127 19.81 19.87 10.59
C GLY A 127 20.10 19.05 11.85
N ARG A 128 20.22 17.72 11.74
CA ARG A 128 20.60 16.82 12.83
C ARG A 128 21.81 15.98 12.43
N GLU A 129 22.75 15.81 13.35
CA GLU A 129 23.93 14.96 13.08
C GLU A 129 23.57 13.47 13.01
N LYS A 130 22.62 13.02 13.83
CA LYS A 130 22.21 11.61 13.95
C LYS A 130 20.73 11.49 14.28
N LEU A 131 20.08 10.46 13.73
CA LEU A 131 18.75 10.03 14.12
C LEU A 131 18.86 8.85 15.10
N THR A 132 18.17 8.95 16.24
CA THR A 132 18.14 7.89 17.24
C THR A 132 16.84 7.09 17.16
N PHE A 133 16.96 5.77 17.10
CA PHE A 133 15.84 4.84 17.06
C PHE A 133 15.91 3.84 18.22
N ASN A 134 14.77 3.31 18.64
CA ASN A 134 14.72 2.24 19.63
C ASN A 134 15.32 0.94 19.02
N ARG A 135 16.46 0.51 19.55
CA ARG A 135 17.19 -0.67 19.03
C ARG A 135 16.39 -1.97 19.10
N VAL A 136 15.57 -2.15 20.14
CA VAL A 136 14.75 -3.36 20.31
C VAL A 136 13.66 -3.39 19.24
N ALA A 137 12.96 -2.27 19.05
CA ALA A 137 11.89 -2.17 18.04
C ALA A 137 12.44 -2.31 16.61
N VAL A 138 13.56 -1.64 16.30
CA VAL A 138 14.21 -1.74 14.99
C VAL A 138 14.67 -3.18 14.72
N GLY A 139 15.29 -3.82 15.71
CA GLY A 139 15.74 -5.22 15.60
C GLY A 139 14.57 -6.16 15.31
N ALA A 140 13.51 -6.09 16.12
CA ALA A 140 12.32 -6.91 15.92
C ALA A 140 11.68 -6.69 14.55
N ASN A 141 11.46 -5.43 14.14
CA ASN A 141 10.83 -5.11 12.86
C ASN A 141 11.69 -5.54 11.67
N THR A 142 13.01 -5.36 11.73
CA THR A 142 13.92 -5.77 10.65
C THR A 142 13.95 -7.29 10.51
N SER A 143 14.01 -8.02 11.62
CA SER A 143 13.97 -9.48 11.60
C SER A 143 12.65 -10.02 11.06
N MET A 144 11.51 -9.47 11.50
CA MET A 144 10.19 -9.85 10.98
C MET A 144 10.06 -9.59 9.48
N LEU A 145 10.50 -8.41 9.02
CA LEU A 145 10.51 -8.06 7.61
C LEU A 145 11.41 -8.99 6.80
N PHE A 146 12.62 -9.28 7.30
CA PHE A 146 13.53 -10.20 6.62
C PHE A 146 12.91 -11.58 6.44
N LEU A 147 12.32 -12.14 7.50
CA LEU A 147 11.63 -13.43 7.43
C LEU A 147 10.45 -13.39 6.45
N ALA A 148 9.64 -12.32 6.47
CA ALA A 148 8.51 -12.15 5.55
C ALA A 148 8.96 -12.08 4.08
N VAL A 149 10.00 -11.29 3.78
CA VAL A 149 10.54 -11.17 2.41
C VAL A 149 11.17 -12.47 1.95
N VAL A 150 11.91 -13.17 2.81
CA VAL A 150 12.46 -14.49 2.49
C VAL A 150 11.33 -15.45 2.15
N ALA A 151 10.33 -15.60 3.02
CA ALA A 151 9.19 -16.47 2.78
C ALA A 151 8.47 -16.14 1.46
N LEU A 152 8.25 -14.86 1.17
CA LEU A 152 7.62 -14.38 -0.07
C LEU A 152 8.44 -14.75 -1.32
N VAL A 153 9.78 -14.67 -1.25
CA VAL A 153 10.68 -14.87 -2.39
C VAL A 153 11.06 -16.35 -2.59
N MET A 154 10.88 -17.20 -1.57
CA MET A 154 11.24 -18.62 -1.62
C MET A 154 10.69 -19.39 -2.84
N PRO A 155 9.40 -19.29 -3.23
CA PRO A 155 8.89 -19.97 -4.42
C PRO A 155 9.61 -19.56 -5.71
N ALA A 156 9.92 -18.27 -5.85
CA ALA A 156 10.63 -17.74 -7.01
C ALA A 156 12.08 -18.24 -7.08
N LEU A 157 12.78 -18.30 -5.94
CA LEU A 157 14.14 -18.84 -5.87
C LEU A 157 14.19 -20.33 -6.17
N PHE A 158 13.22 -21.09 -5.67
CA PHE A 158 13.11 -22.52 -5.95
C PHE A 158 12.92 -22.76 -7.45
N GLN A 159 11.97 -22.04 -8.06
CA GLN A 159 11.71 -22.11 -9.50
C GLN A 159 12.95 -21.75 -10.31
N LEU A 160 13.64 -20.66 -9.97
CA LEU A 160 14.86 -20.25 -10.67
C LEU A 160 15.97 -21.30 -10.54
N SER A 161 16.11 -21.91 -9.37
CA SER A 161 17.16 -22.90 -9.09
C SER A 161 16.91 -24.24 -9.78
N VAL A 162 15.64 -24.67 -9.90
CA VAL A 162 15.25 -25.96 -10.48
C VAL A 162 15.04 -25.87 -11.99
N SER A 163 14.37 -24.81 -12.46
CA SER A 163 13.92 -24.67 -13.84
C SER A 163 14.79 -23.73 -14.68
N GLY A 164 15.72 -22.99 -14.06
CA GLY A 164 16.59 -22.02 -14.74
C GLY A 164 15.88 -20.81 -15.35
N THR A 165 14.56 -20.69 -15.17
CA THR A 165 13.70 -19.64 -15.73
C THR A 165 12.62 -19.26 -14.72
N LEU A 166 12.01 -18.08 -14.89
CA LEU A 166 10.90 -17.60 -14.06
C LEU A 166 9.53 -17.80 -14.71
N GLU A 167 9.45 -18.56 -15.80
CA GLU A 167 8.18 -18.84 -16.48
C GLU A 167 7.30 -19.78 -15.64
N SER A 168 6.09 -19.33 -15.31
CA SER A 168 5.16 -20.01 -14.39
C SER A 168 4.48 -21.23 -15.01
N THR A 169 5.25 -22.23 -15.41
CA THR A 169 4.76 -23.30 -16.30
C THR A 169 4.51 -24.63 -15.57
N GLY A 170 4.22 -24.64 -14.27
CA GLY A 170 4.01 -25.89 -13.53
C GLY A 170 3.08 -25.83 -12.32
N LEU A 171 2.18 -26.80 -12.21
CA LEU A 171 1.28 -27.04 -11.07
C LEU A 171 2.03 -27.17 -9.73
N GLN A 172 3.29 -27.59 -9.76
CA GLN A 172 4.13 -27.70 -8.56
C GLN A 172 4.48 -26.33 -7.99
N ILE A 173 4.80 -25.34 -8.83
CA ILE A 173 5.16 -23.98 -8.41
C ILE A 173 3.92 -23.26 -7.89
N GLU A 174 2.77 -23.48 -8.53
CA GLU A 174 1.48 -22.97 -8.04
C GLU A 174 1.18 -23.50 -6.64
N ARG A 175 1.30 -24.81 -6.42
CA ARG A 175 1.10 -25.40 -5.08
C ARG A 175 2.08 -24.87 -4.06
N LEU A 176 3.36 -24.74 -4.39
CA LEU A 176 4.37 -24.16 -3.50
C LEU A 176 4.02 -22.70 -3.15
N SER A 177 3.54 -21.93 -4.11
CA SER A 177 3.10 -20.54 -3.88
C SER A 177 1.87 -20.48 -2.97
N LEU A 178 0.91 -21.40 -3.14
CA LEU A 178 -0.27 -21.49 -2.28
C LEU A 178 0.06 -21.92 -0.85
N TRP A 179 0.97 -22.89 -0.69
CA TRP A 179 1.41 -23.35 0.64
C TRP A 179 2.25 -22.33 1.38
N THR A 180 3.04 -21.53 0.67
CA THR A 180 3.83 -20.44 1.28
C THR A 180 2.97 -19.23 1.65
N ALA A 181 1.81 -19.05 0.99
CA ALA A 181 0.87 -17.99 1.29
C ALA A 181 -0.13 -18.33 2.41
N ALA A 182 -0.27 -19.61 2.77
CA ALA A 182 -1.19 -20.11 3.80
C ALA A 182 -0.54 -20.11 5.20
#